data_AF-A0A1E7IJL2-F1
#
_entry.id   AF-A0A1E7IJL2-F1
#
_cell.length_a   1.000
_cell.length_b   1.000
_cell.length_c   1.000
_cell.angle_alpha   90.00
_cell.angle_beta   90.00
_cell.angle_gamma   90.00
#
_symmetry.space_group_name_H-M   'P 1'
#
loop_
_entity.id
_entity.type
_entity.pdbx_description
1 polymer ?
#
loop_
_entity_poly.entity_id
_entity_poly.type
_entity_poly.pdbx_seq_one_letter_code
_entity_poly.pdbx_strand_id
1 'polypeptide(L)' 'MINLCVRYQKQVSTELTLQIEYQLEHSEDEQSILNQGQLAVQYKITSHLTARASIEYSQETGDDEDKSLYTMAQLSYRMF' A
#
# COMPACT_ATOMS: atom_id res chain seq x y z
N MET A 1 0.33 -23.08 -1.31
CA MET A 1 0.34 -21.61 -1.13
C MET A 1 0.88 -20.94 -2.38
N ILE A 2 0.11 -20.01 -2.95
CA ILE A 2 0.52 -19.17 -4.09
C ILE A 2 0.50 -17.72 -3.62
N ASN A 3 1.57 -16.97 -3.84
CA ASN A 3 1.62 -15.53 -3.54
C ASN A 3 2.16 -14.78 -4.77
N LEU A 4 1.32 -13.88 -5.29
CA LEU A 4 1.63 -12.97 -6.39
C LEU A 4 1.70 -11.55 -5.86
N CYS A 5 2.86 -10.92 -6.00
CA CYS A 5 3.06 -9.52 -5.60
C CYS A 5 3.47 -8.67 -6.81
N VAL A 6 2.76 -7.56 -7.01
CA VAL A 6 3.10 -6.54 -8.00
C VAL A 6 3.39 -5.24 -7.25
N ARG A 7 4.60 -4.70 -7.46
CA ARG A 7 5.00 -3.39 -6.94
C ARG A 7 5.36 -2.47 -8.10
N TYR A 8 4.77 -1.28 -8.11
CA TYR A 8 5.05 -0.23 -9.06
C TYR A 8 5.36 1.07 -8.33
N GLN A 9 6.46 1.72 -8.70
CA GLN A 9 6.82 3.04 -8.20
C GLN A 9 7.18 3.94 -9.37
N LYS A 10 6.65 5.16 -9.37
CA LYS A 10 6.99 6.19 -10.35
C LYS A 10 7.16 7.54 -9.70
N GLN A 11 8.29 8.17 -9.98
CA GLN A 11 8.47 9.59 -9.76
C GLN A 11 7.75 10.36 -10.87
N VAL A 12 6.64 11.01 -10.53
CA VAL A 12 5.80 11.75 -11.48
C VAL A 12 6.38 13.15 -11.74
N SER A 13 6.95 13.77 -10.69
CA SER A 13 7.70 15.03 -10.77
C SER A 13 8.86 15.02 -9.77
N THR A 14 9.64 16.10 -9.74
CA THR A 14 10.69 16.31 -8.72
C THR A 14 10.16 16.25 -7.28
N GLU A 15 8.87 16.53 -7.06
CA GLU A 15 8.22 16.57 -5.75
C GLU A 15 7.28 15.39 -5.50
N LEU A 16 6.73 14.76 -6.55
CA LEU A 16 5.66 13.79 -6.45
C LEU A 16 6.13 12.38 -6.80
N THR A 17 5.93 11.44 -5.87
CA THR A 17 6.15 10.00 -6.08
C THR A 17 4.84 9.24 -5.85
N LEU A 18 4.52 8.35 -6.78
CA LEU A 18 3.40 7.43 -6.72
C LEU A 18 3.93 6.01 -6.48
N GLN A 19 3.28 5.27 -5.58
CA GLN A 19 3.53 3.86 -5.31
C GLN A 19 2.22 3.09 -5.34
N ILE A 20 2.21 1.95 -6.01
CA ILE A 20 1.10 1.01 -6.08
C ILE A 20 1.65 -0.37 -5.73
N GLU A 21 1.05 -1.03 -4.77
CA GLU A 21 1.35 -2.42 -4.41
C GLU A 21 0.07 -3.25 -4.47
N TYR A 22 0.19 -4.48 -4.95
CA TYR A 22 -0.90 -5.43 -5.02
C TYR A 22 -0.38 -6.81 -4.64
N GLN A 23 -1.09 -7.49 -3.75
CA GLN A 23 -0.82 -8.86 -3.32
C GLN A 23 -2.08 -9.69 -3.51
N LEU A 24 -1.91 -10.82 -4.19
CA LEU A 24 -2.88 -11.89 -4.27
C LEU A 24 -2.26 -13.13 -3.66
N GLU A 25 -2.86 -13.65 -2.61
CA GLU A 25 -2.40 -14.84 -1.93
C GLU A 25 -3.51 -15.89 -1.87
N HIS A 26 -3.15 -17.15 -2.07
CA HIS A 26 -4.05 -18.29 -1.98
C HIS A 26 -3.46 -19.35 -1.05
N SER A 27 -4.23 -19.70 -0.03
CA SER A 27 -3.95 -20.74 0.97
C SER A 27 -4.87 -21.94 0.69
N GLU A 28 -4.29 -23.10 0.35
CA GLU A 28 -5.07 -24.32 0.14
C GLU A 28 -5.54 -24.92 1.47
N ASP A 29 -4.74 -24.75 2.53
CA ASP A 29 -5.00 -25.31 3.86
C ASP A 29 -6.18 -24.59 4.55
N GLU A 30 -6.26 -23.27 4.42
CA GLU A 30 -7.34 -22.42 4.97
C GLU A 30 -8.48 -22.18 3.96
N GLN A 31 -8.34 -22.74 2.74
CA GLN A 31 -9.22 -22.48 1.60
C GLN A 31 -9.49 -20.98 1.39
N SER A 32 -8.46 -20.16 1.60
CA SER A 32 -8.58 -18.71 1.59
C SER A 32 -7.91 -18.06 0.37
N ILE A 33 -8.41 -16.89 0.02
CA ILE A 33 -7.82 -15.99 -0.97
C ILE A 33 -7.77 -14.60 -0.36
N LEU A 34 -6.56 -14.07 -0.21
CA LEU A 34 -6.29 -12.71 0.21
C LEU A 34 -6.05 -11.82 -1.02
N ASN A 35 -6.78 -10.71 -1.08
CA ASN A 35 -6.72 -9.71 -2.13
C ASN A 35 -6.44 -8.36 -1.49
N GLN A 36 -5.19 -7.91 -1.56
CA GLN A 36 -4.72 -6.70 -0.89
C GLN A 36 -4.12 -5.74 -1.90
N GLY A 37 -4.55 -4.48 -1.85
CA GLY A 37 -4.06 -3.41 -2.70
C GLY A 37 -3.72 -2.17 -1.89
N GLN A 38 -2.57 -1.57 -2.16
CA GLN A 38 -2.13 -0.34 -1.54
C GLN A 38 -1.79 0.71 -2.61
N LEU A 39 -2.24 1.94 -2.37
CA LEU A 39 -1.85 3.12 -3.13
C LEU A 39 -1.24 4.11 -2.15
N ALA A 40 -0.03 4.58 -2.45
CA ALA A 40 0.64 5.62 -1.68
C ALA A 40 1.10 6.76 -2.58
N VAL A 41 0.92 7.98 -2.06
CA VAL A 41 1.37 9.21 -2.68
C VAL A 41 2.31 9.90 -1.70
N GLN A 42 3.49 10.25 -2.17
CA GLN A 42 4.45 11.05 -1.42
C GLN A 42 4.68 12.37 -2.13
N TYR A 43 4.56 13.47 -1.38
CA TYR A 43 4.79 14.82 -1.85
C TYR A 43 5.87 15.52 -1.02
N LYS A 44 6.92 15.97 -1.69
CA LYS A 44 7.98 16.77 -1.10
C LYS A 44 7.55 18.24 -1.08
N ILE A 45 7.15 18.73 0.09
CA ILE A 45 6.72 20.12 0.28
C ILE A 45 7.94 21.05 0.25
N THR A 46 9.02 20.65 0.94
CA THR A 46 10.31 21.36 0.93
C THR A 46 11.47 20.36 0.95
N SER A 47 12.72 20.81 0.95
CA SER A 47 13.88 19.94 1.17
C SER A 47 13.84 19.19 2.51
N HIS A 48 13.11 19.70 3.50
CA HIS A 48 13.07 19.16 4.87
C HIS A 48 11.71 18.56 5.23
N LEU A 49 10.64 18.86 4.49
CA LEU A 49 9.28 18.45 4.81
C LEU A 49 8.69 17.59 3.69
N THR A 50 8.24 16.40 4.04
CA THR A 50 7.58 15.45 3.14
C THR A 50 6.25 15.02 3.72
N ALA A 51 5.19 15.08 2.92
CA ALA A 51 3.90 14.49 3.23
C ALA A 51 3.76 13.16 2.50
N ARG A 52 3.14 12.18 3.16
CA ARG A 52 2.75 10.91 2.55
C ARG A 52 1.32 10.60 2.93
N ALA A 53 0.53 10.15 1.97
CA ALA A 53 -0.79 9.58 2.19
C ALA A 53 -0.82 8.18 1.57
N SER A 54 -1.50 7.25 2.22
CA SER A 54 -1.74 5.93 1.66
C SER A 54 -3.13 5.43 2.01
N ILE A 55 -3.68 4.65 1.09
CA ILE A 55 -4.90 3.89 1.28
C ILE A 55 -4.58 2.44 0.95
N GLU A 56 -5.09 1.55 1.76
CA GLU A 56 -4.93 0.12 1.62
C GLU A 56 -6.29 -0.54 1.80
N TYR A 57 -6.64 -1.39 0.86
CA TYR A 57 -7.82 -2.23 0.93
C TYR A 57 -7.35 -3.68 0.97
N SER A 58 -7.88 -4.44 1.91
CA SER A 58 -7.64 -5.86 2.03
C SER A 58 -8.97 -6.59 2.14
N GLN A 59 -9.08 -7.69 1.40
CA GLN A 59 -10.19 -8.60 1.48
C GLN A 59 -9.66 -10.02 1.48
N GLU A 60 -9.99 -10.77 2.52
CA GLU A 60 -9.80 -12.21 2.57
C GLU A 60 -11.15 -12.89 2.39
N THR A 61 -11.19 -13.93 1.55
CA THR A 61 -12.36 -14.78 1.34
C THR A 61 -11.98 -16.21 1.68
N GLY A 62 -12.84 -16.98 2.33
CA GLY A 62 -12.55 -18.35 2.76
C GLY A 62 -13.26 -18.65 4.07
N ASP A 63 -12.64 -19.47 4.91
CA ASP A 63 -13.16 -19.76 6.26
C ASP A 63 -13.17 -18.52 7.17
N ASP A 64 -12.20 -17.60 6.99
CA ASP A 64 -12.11 -16.33 7.70
C ASP A 64 -12.30 -15.14 6.73
N GLU A 65 -13.56 -14.85 6.38
CA GLU A 65 -13.88 -13.67 5.57
C GLU A 65 -13.70 -12.39 6.40
N ASP A 66 -12.69 -11.59 6.04
CA ASP A 66 -12.47 -10.27 6.63
C ASP A 66 -12.19 -9.22 5.56
N LYS A 67 -12.60 -7.98 5.85
CA LYS A 67 -12.43 -6.82 4.97
C LYS A 67 -11.93 -5.65 5.79
N SER A 68 -10.81 -5.08 5.38
CA SER A 68 -10.28 -3.89 6.00
C SER A 68 -10.00 -2.80 4.97
N LEU A 69 -10.27 -1.57 5.39
CA LEU A 69 -9.87 -0.37 4.68
C LEU A 69 -9.02 0.45 5.65
N TYR A 70 -7.72 0.54 5.35
CA TYR A 70 -6.78 1.31 6.13
C TYR A 70 -6.39 2.57 5.37
N THR A 71 -6.34 3.69 6.08
CA THR A 71 -5.87 4.97 5.54
C THR A 71 -4.83 5.55 6.49
N MET A 72 -3.78 6.11 5.93
CA MET A 72 -2.72 6.72 6.70
C MET A 72 -2.29 8.02 6.06
N ALA A 73 -2.07 9.03 6.90
CA ALA A 73 -1.43 10.27 6.52
C ALA A 73 -0.23 10.50 7.44
N GLN A 74 0.90 10.89 6.86
CA GLN A 74 2.16 11.08 7.56
C GLN A 74 2.80 12.39 7.11
N LEU A 75 3.34 13.14 8.07
CA LEU A 75 4.23 14.26 7.84
C LEU A 75 5.60 13.90 8.42
N SER A 76 6.63 14.03 7.60
CA SER A 76 8.02 13.78 7.98
C SER A 76 8.82 15.07 7.86
N TYR A 77 9.44 15.49 8.95
CA TYR A 77 10.34 16.64 8.98
C TYR A 77 11.76 16.16 9.32
N ARG A 78 12.73 16.45 8.46
CA ARG A 78 14.14 16.15 8.68
C ARG A 78 14.83 17.36 9.30
N MET A 79 15.11 17.28 10.60
CA MET A 79 16.01 18.20 11.30
C MET A 79 17.45 17.79 11.02
N PHE A 80 18.22 18.72 10.46
CA PHE A 80 19.68 18.76 10.23
C PHE A 80 20.36 17.41 9.94
#